data_AF-A0A4Y9PLI1-F1
#
_entry.id   AF-A0A4Y9PLI1-F1
#
_cell.length_a   1.000
_cell.length_b   1.000
_cell.length_c   1.000
_cell.angle_alpha   90.00
_cell.angle_beta   90.00
_cell.angle_gamma   90.00
#
_symmetry.space_group_name_H-M   'P 1'
#
loop_
_entity.id
_entity.type
_entity.pdbx_description
1 polymer ?
#
loop_
_entity_poly.entity_id
_entity_poly.type
_entity_poly.pdbx_seq_one_letter_code
_entity_poly.pdbx_strand_id
1 'polypeptide(L)'
;NGLDGVRVDIAMMRTPDGHGRLELTKFHSPEAVSAEPENALGNTLGLRSVMFTVDDIDATVAGLRARGAELVGEVAQYLDSYRLCYVRGPEGVIVALAEQLR
;
A
#
# COMPACT_ATOMS: atom_id res chain seq x y z
N ASN A 1 3.92 -15.36 -14.61
CA ASN A 1 2.55 -14.95 -14.98
C ASN A 1 1.82 -15.93 -15.88
N GLY A 2 2.49 -16.88 -16.58
CA GLY A 2 1.78 -17.82 -17.46
C GLY A 2 1.13 -17.17 -18.68
N LEU A 3 1.59 -15.97 -19.04
CA LEU A 3 1.12 -15.19 -20.18
C LEU A 3 2.22 -15.18 -21.24
N ASP A 4 1.84 -15.35 -22.50
CA ASP A 4 2.76 -15.30 -23.64
C ASP A 4 2.95 -13.86 -24.13
N GLY A 5 4.12 -13.57 -24.70
CA GLY A 5 4.40 -12.26 -25.32
C GLY A 5 4.48 -11.09 -24.33
N VAL A 6 4.75 -11.35 -23.05
CA VAL A 6 4.74 -10.32 -22.00
C VAL A 6 5.79 -9.24 -22.23
N ARG A 7 5.35 -7.99 -22.20
CA ARG A 7 6.22 -6.80 -22.16
C ARG A 7 5.80 -5.91 -20.99
N VAL A 8 6.75 -5.61 -20.11
CA VAL A 8 6.51 -4.85 -18.86
C VAL A 8 7.65 -3.88 -18.59
N ASP A 9 7.35 -2.79 -17.89
CA ASP A 9 8.34 -2.02 -17.14
C ASP A 9 8.25 -2.40 -15.67
N ILE A 10 9.41 -2.56 -15.02
CA ILE A 10 9.51 -2.93 -13.61
C ILE A 10 10.30 -1.87 -12.86
N ALA A 11 9.76 -1.42 -11.73
CA ALA A 11 10.46 -0.63 -10.73
C ALA A 11 10.56 -1.42 -9.42
N MET A 12 11.79 -1.74 -9.01
CA MET A 12 12.04 -2.42 -7.74
C MET A 12 12.30 -1.39 -6.64
N MET A 13 11.49 -1.43 -5.59
CA MET A 13 11.65 -0.64 -4.38
C MET A 13 12.24 -1.50 -3.27
N ARG A 14 12.96 -0.87 -2.34
CA ARG A 14 13.56 -1.52 -1.18
C ARG A 14 13.35 -0.65 0.06
N THR A 15 13.03 -1.29 1.18
CA THR A 15 13.01 -0.59 2.48
C THR A 15 14.43 -0.18 2.88
N PRO A 16 14.60 0.90 3.68
CA PRO A 16 15.91 1.37 4.11
C PRO A 16 16.74 0.33 4.88
N ASP A 17 16.08 -0.51 5.69
CA ASP A 17 16.71 -1.64 6.41
C ASP A 17 17.21 -2.75 5.47
N GLY A 18 16.73 -2.72 4.22
CA GLY A 18 17.13 -3.61 3.17
C GLY A 18 16.46 -4.98 3.15
N HIS A 19 15.50 -5.26 4.04
CA HIS A 19 14.84 -6.55 4.18
C HIS A 19 13.54 -6.65 3.37
N GLY A 20 12.80 -5.55 3.24
CA GLY A 20 11.59 -5.43 2.43
C GLY A 20 11.89 -5.04 0.99
N ARG A 21 11.12 -5.62 0.06
CA ARG A 21 11.14 -5.26 -1.36
C ARG A 21 9.72 -5.22 -1.91
N LEU A 22 9.46 -4.25 -2.79
CA LEU A 22 8.19 -4.14 -3.52
C LEU A 22 8.52 -4.01 -5.00
N GLU A 23 7.91 -4.86 -5.81
CA GLU A 23 7.97 -4.76 -7.27
C GLU A 23 6.73 -4.02 -7.78
N LEU A 24 6.93 -2.92 -8.50
CA LEU A 24 5.87 -2.24 -9.25
C LEU A 24 6.01 -2.62 -10.71
N THR A 25 4.93 -3.14 -11.30
CA THR A 25 4.94 -3.70 -12.66
C THR A 25 3.87 -3.03 -13.50
N LYS A 26 4.30 -2.37 -14.58
CA LYS A 26 3.40 -1.81 -15.59
C LYS A 26 3.38 -2.72 -16.81
N PHE A 27 2.21 -3.24 -17.16
CA PHE A 27 2.03 -4.06 -18.35
C PHE A 27 1.85 -3.20 -19.61
N HIS A 28 2.60 -3.57 -20.66
CA HIS A 28 2.42 -3.05 -22.02
C HIS A 28 1.80 -4.07 -22.96
N SER A 29 1.98 -5.37 -22.70
CA SER A 29 1.32 -6.46 -23.42
C SER A 29 1.38 -7.75 -22.59
N PRO A 30 0.30 -8.54 -22.52
CA PRO A 30 -1.07 -8.10 -22.79
C PRO A 30 -1.48 -6.94 -21.86
N GLU A 31 -2.55 -6.23 -22.19
CA GLU A 31 -3.04 -5.11 -21.38
C GLU A 31 -3.41 -5.59 -19.96
N ALA A 32 -3.13 -4.75 -18.96
CA ALA A 32 -3.50 -5.05 -17.57
C ALA A 32 -5.03 -5.08 -17.45
N VAL A 33 -5.55 -6.04 -16.69
CA VAL A 33 -6.97 -6.11 -16.34
C VAL A 33 -7.18 -5.57 -14.92
N SER A 34 -8.23 -4.79 -14.72
CA SER A 34 -8.61 -4.30 -13.39
C SER A 34 -9.29 -5.41 -12.59
N ALA A 35 -9.03 -5.44 -11.27
CA ALA A 35 -9.85 -6.21 -10.35
C ALA A 35 -11.12 -5.39 -10.03
N GLU A 36 -12.29 -5.96 -10.28
CA GLU A 36 -13.57 -5.35 -9.89
C GLU A 36 -14.03 -5.84 -8.51
N PRO A 37 -14.67 -4.98 -7.69
CA PRO A 37 -14.95 -3.56 -7.95
C PRO A 37 -13.71 -2.67 -7.72
N GLU A 38 -13.64 -1.56 -8.44
CA GLU A 38 -12.70 -0.49 -8.14
C GLU A 38 -12.89 -0.04 -6.68
N ASN A 39 -11.79 0.16 -5.95
CA ASN A 39 -11.82 0.51 -4.52
C ASN A 39 -12.55 -0.51 -3.63
N ALA A 40 -12.35 -1.80 -3.90
CA ALA A 40 -12.84 -2.91 -3.08
C ALA A 40 -12.77 -2.64 -1.56
N LEU A 41 -13.82 -3.07 -0.86
CA LEU A 41 -13.95 -2.91 0.59
C LEU A 41 -12.92 -3.78 1.32
N GLY A 42 -12.62 -3.42 2.57
CA GLY A 42 -11.62 -4.13 3.39
C GLY A 42 -11.96 -5.60 3.69
N ASN A 43 -13.20 -6.04 3.41
CA ASN A 43 -13.68 -7.41 3.55
C ASN A 43 -13.78 -8.15 2.19
N THR A 44 -13.25 -7.59 1.11
CA THR A 44 -13.14 -8.29 -0.19
C THR A 44 -11.95 -9.25 -0.17
N LEU A 45 -12.14 -10.46 -0.72
CA LEU A 45 -11.08 -11.47 -0.82
C LEU A 45 -9.97 -11.01 -1.79
N GLY A 46 -8.71 -11.26 -1.45
CA GLY A 46 -7.56 -10.94 -2.30
C GLY A 46 -6.36 -10.41 -1.52
N LEU A 47 -5.36 -9.90 -2.24
CA LEU A 47 -4.26 -9.14 -1.64
C LEU A 47 -4.81 -7.82 -1.11
N ARG A 48 -4.84 -7.69 0.21
CA ARG A 48 -5.53 -6.59 0.89
C ARG A 48 -4.67 -5.33 1.06
N SER A 49 -3.45 -5.48 1.57
CA SER A 49 -2.55 -4.37 1.84
C SER A 49 -1.14 -4.85 2.14
N VAL A 50 -0.14 -3.99 1.92
CA VAL A 50 1.21 -4.14 2.49
C VAL A 50 1.33 -3.20 3.68
N MET A 51 1.91 -3.68 4.79
CA MET A 51 2.08 -2.90 6.01
C MET A 51 3.52 -2.39 6.15
N PHE A 52 3.66 -1.12 6.53
CA PHE A 52 4.94 -0.50 6.88
C PHE A 52 4.91 0.00 8.32
N THR A 53 5.97 -0.30 9.07
CA THR A 53 6.23 0.36 10.35
C THR A 53 6.90 1.70 10.09
N VAL A 54 6.44 2.75 10.75
CA VAL A 54 6.93 4.13 10.63
C VAL A 54 7.26 4.71 12.00
N ASP A 55 8.16 5.69 12.02
CA ASP A 55 8.61 6.32 13.28
C ASP A 55 7.58 7.32 13.85
N ASP A 56 6.79 7.97 12.98
CA ASP A 56 5.75 8.94 13.35
C ASP A 56 4.58 8.80 12.37
N ILE A 57 3.45 8.29 12.86
CA ILE A 57 2.28 8.04 12.02
C ILE A 57 1.59 9.33 11.59
N ASP A 58 1.59 10.37 12.43
CA ASP A 58 0.89 11.62 12.13
C ASP A 58 1.63 12.39 11.04
N ALA A 59 2.96 12.50 11.16
CA ALA A 59 3.82 13.10 10.14
C ALA A 59 3.74 12.34 8.81
N THR A 60 3.75 11.00 8.87
CA THR A 60 3.64 10.16 7.67
C THR A 60 2.30 10.35 6.98
N VAL A 61 1.19 10.28 7.72
CA VAL A 61 -0.16 10.47 7.17
C VAL A 61 -0.31 11.88 6.58
N ALA A 62 0.16 12.93 7.27
CA ALA A 62 0.13 14.29 6.76
C ALA A 62 0.90 14.41 5.44
N GLY A 63 2.11 13.83 5.36
CA GLY A 63 2.94 13.83 4.17
C GLY A 63 2.31 13.08 2.98
N LEU A 64 1.62 11.97 3.24
CA LEU A 64 0.92 11.20 2.21
C LEU A 64 -0.33 11.93 1.72
N ARG A 65 -1.12 12.52 2.62
CA ARG A 65 -2.31 13.33 2.26
C ARG A 65 -1.95 14.55 1.42
N ALA A 66 -0.83 15.21 1.73
CA ALA A 66 -0.32 16.31 0.91
C ALA A 66 0.04 15.89 -0.53
N ARG A 67 0.21 14.58 -0.78
CA ARG A 67 0.48 13.99 -2.11
C ARG A 67 -0.75 13.32 -2.72
N GLY A 68 -1.94 13.52 -2.15
CA GLY A 68 -3.21 13.00 -2.67
C GLY A 68 -3.62 11.62 -2.14
N ALA A 69 -2.93 11.08 -1.14
CA ALA A 69 -3.41 9.86 -0.47
C ALA A 69 -4.61 10.16 0.43
N GLU A 70 -5.51 9.19 0.58
CA GLU A 70 -6.71 9.30 1.39
C GLU A 70 -6.61 8.41 2.63
N LEU A 71 -6.94 8.94 3.81
CA LEU A 71 -7.04 8.13 5.02
C LEU A 71 -8.30 7.27 4.94
N VAL A 72 -8.16 5.96 5.15
CA VAL A 72 -9.28 5.02 5.21
C VAL A 72 -9.64 4.80 6.67
N GLY A 73 -10.73 5.42 7.10
CA GLY A 73 -11.13 5.45 8.51
C GLY A 73 -10.33 6.46 9.31
N GLU A 74 -9.73 6.03 10.42
CA GLU A 74 -9.00 6.88 11.36
C GLU A 74 -7.66 6.26 11.76
N VAL A 75 -6.80 7.07 12.39
CA VAL A 75 -5.63 6.56 13.11
C VAL A 75 -6.12 5.98 14.43
N ALA A 76 -6.09 4.65 14.53
CA ALA A 76 -6.54 3.93 15.71
C ALA A 76 -5.35 3.56 16.59
N GLN A 77 -5.56 3.58 17.91
CA GLN A 77 -4.59 3.07 18.88
C GLN A 77 -4.98 1.66 19.30
N TYR A 78 -4.03 0.73 19.22
CA TYR A 78 -4.16 -0.62 19.73
C TYR A 78 -3.41 -0.76 21.06
N LEU A 79 -4.19 -0.83 22.14
CA LEU A 79 -3.70 -0.89 23.51
C LEU A 79 -2.68 0.24 23.78
N ASP A 80 -1.62 -0.06 24.49
CA ASP A 80 -0.45 0.78 24.74
C ASP A 80 0.74 0.40 23.83
N SER A 81 0.49 -0.34 22.75
CA SER A 81 1.56 -0.95 21.95
C SER A 81 1.72 -0.36 20.55
N TYR A 82 0.63 0.03 19.87
CA TYR A 82 0.71 0.53 18.49
C TYR A 82 -0.33 1.62 18.20
N ARG A 83 0.00 2.50 17.26
CA ARG A 83 -0.97 3.28 16.48
C ARG A 83 -0.96 2.78 15.04
N LEU A 84 -2.11 2.70 14.39
CA LEU A 84 -2.21 2.16 13.04
C LEU A 84 -3.33 2.80 12.23
N CYS A 85 -3.16 2.82 10.92
CA CYS A 85 -4.20 3.25 9.98
C CYS A 85 -4.02 2.58 8.61
N TYR A 86 -5.02 2.76 7.77
CA TYR A 86 -4.96 2.43 6.36
C TYR A 86 -5.00 3.71 5.53
N VAL A 87 -4.23 3.77 4.47
CA VAL A 87 -4.28 4.85 3.48
C VAL A 87 -4.49 4.27 2.09
N ARG A 88 -5.25 4.99 1.26
CA ARG A 88 -5.43 4.69 -0.14
C ARG A 88 -4.51 5.60 -0.95
N GLY A 89 -3.62 4.98 -1.72
CA GLY A 89 -2.65 5.66 -2.59
C GLY A 89 -3.09 5.67 -4.06
N PRO A 90 -2.12 5.85 -4.98
CA PRO A 90 -2.36 5.76 -6.42
C PRO A 90 -3.04 4.44 -6.81
N GLU A 91 -3.90 4.49 -7.82
CA GLU A 91 -4.65 3.33 -8.35
C GLU A 91 -5.46 2.57 -7.29
N GLY A 92 -5.81 3.24 -6.18
CA GLY A 92 -6.63 2.65 -5.13
C GLY A 92 -5.89 1.65 -4.24
N VAL A 93 -4.56 1.49 -4.39
CA VAL A 93 -3.75 0.57 -3.59
C VAL A 93 -3.84 0.95 -2.11
N ILE A 94 -4.14 -0.03 -1.26
CA ILE A 94 -4.23 0.16 0.18
C ILE A 94 -2.86 -0.16 0.81
N VAL A 95 -2.34 0.80 1.56
CA VAL A 95 -1.15 0.65 2.39
C VAL A 95 -1.56 0.76 3.85
N ALA A 96 -1.08 -0.16 4.69
CA ALA A 96 -1.24 -0.08 6.13
C ALA A 96 -0.01 0.56 6.76
N LEU A 97 -0.22 1.44 7.74
CA LEU A 97 0.85 2.09 8.50
C LEU A 97 0.70 1.71 9.97
N ALA A 98 1.82 1.45 10.63
CA ALA A 98 1.87 1.21 12.07
C ALA A 98 3.04 1.99 12.69
N GLU A 99 2.81 2.62 13.83
CA GLU A 99 3.83 3.21 14.69
C GLU A 99 3.82 2.42 16.01
N GLN A 100 5.00 1.94 16.43
CA GLN A 100 5.16 1.24 17.70
C GLN A 100 5.23 2.26 18.84
N LEU A 101 4.35 2.10 19.83
CA LEU A 101 4.37 2.88 21.06
C LEU A 101 5.46 2.32 21.99
N ARG A 102 6.23 3.23 22.58
CA ARG A 102 7.31 2.90 23.52
C ARG A 102 6.83 2.98 24.96
#